data_AF-I7J530-F1
#
_entry.id   AF-I7J530-F1
#
_cell.length_a   1.000
_cell.length_b   1.000
_cell.length_c   1.000
_cell.angle_alpha   90.00
_cell.angle_beta   90.00
_cell.angle_gamma   90.00
#
_symmetry.space_group_name_H-M   'P 1'
#
loop_
_entity.id
_entity.type
_entity.pdbx_description
1 polymer ?
#
loop_
_entity_poly.entity_id
_entity_poly.type
_entity_poly.pdbx_seq_one_letter_code
_entity_poly.pdbx_strand_id
1 'polypeptide(L)'
;MRNKKGGIFTNLNEARLLLDRYNNDLATLYSELKNNVVIQKIKELNGTEEVLSNTKSFVEIYTKIVELINNINKLSSEINKANNEIECMPGVTIQNALSSLKSLRTLRSNLSAIYTCNSFKQRKSDVNGSSYYLIQELNFDKEWLQKEINRISEEIDKYEAAILKANNEAQIEF
;
A
#
# COMPACT_ATOMS: atom_id res chain seq x y z
N MET A 1 -13.94 -16.87 18.89
CA MET A 1 -14.25 -18.14 19.60
C MET A 1 -13.24 -19.19 19.15
N ARG A 2 -12.53 -19.89 20.05
CA ARG A 2 -11.55 -20.93 19.68
C ARG A 2 -12.24 -22.28 19.42
N ASN A 3 -11.84 -22.99 18.36
CA ASN A 3 -12.19 -24.39 18.10
C ASN A 3 -11.25 -25.34 18.88
N LYS A 4 -11.70 -26.58 19.14
CA LYS A 4 -10.94 -27.75 19.63
C LYS A 4 -9.57 -28.01 18.97
N LYS A 5 -9.22 -27.35 17.85
CA LYS A 5 -7.89 -27.37 17.19
C LYS A 5 -6.99 -26.15 17.46
N GLY A 6 -7.44 -25.16 18.24
CA GLY A 6 -6.64 -24.01 18.66
C GLY A 6 -6.59 -22.81 17.70
N GLY A 7 -7.20 -22.90 16.51
CA GLY A 7 -7.27 -21.80 15.54
C GLY A 7 -8.01 -20.56 16.07
N ILE A 8 -7.49 -19.38 15.74
CA ILE A 8 -8.15 -18.10 16.03
C ILE A 8 -8.97 -17.73 14.79
N PHE A 9 -10.30 -17.68 14.94
CA PHE A 9 -11.18 -17.06 13.95
C PHE A 9 -11.17 -15.55 14.16
N THR A 10 -10.89 -14.82 13.09
CA THR A 10 -10.97 -13.35 13.06
C THR A 10 -11.59 -12.94 11.73
N ASN A 11 -12.22 -11.77 11.66
CA ASN A 11 -12.69 -11.29 10.37
C ASN A 11 -11.51 -10.86 9.48
N LEU A 12 -11.67 -10.89 8.16
CA LEU A 12 -10.58 -10.58 7.22
C LEU A 12 -10.02 -9.16 7.41
N ASN A 13 -10.85 -8.20 7.84
CA ASN A 13 -10.41 -6.85 8.18
C ASN A 13 -9.51 -6.82 9.45
N GLU A 14 -9.85 -7.56 10.50
CA GLU A 14 -9.07 -7.70 11.72
C GLU A 14 -7.73 -8.38 11.44
N ALA A 15 -7.72 -9.39 10.56
CA ALA A 15 -6.49 -10.03 10.09
C ALA A 15 -5.56 -9.05 9.38
N ARG A 16 -6.11 -8.15 8.53
CA ARG A 16 -5.33 -7.09 7.89
C ARG A 16 -4.76 -6.12 8.93
N LEU A 17 -5.57 -5.68 9.89
CA LEU A 17 -5.10 -4.81 10.99
C LEU A 17 -4.02 -5.48 11.84
N LEU A 18 -4.11 -6.79 12.06
CA LEU A 18 -3.08 -7.54 12.75
C LEU A 18 -1.78 -7.63 11.94
N LEU A 19 -1.88 -7.86 10.63
CA LEU A 19 -0.74 -7.86 9.73
C LEU A 19 -0.03 -6.50 9.72
N ASP A 20 -0.79 -5.40 9.68
CA ASP A 20 -0.25 -4.04 9.75
C ASP A 20 0.49 -3.79 11.08
N ARG A 21 -0.07 -4.25 12.20
CA ARG A 21 0.63 -4.21 13.50
C ARG A 21 1.93 -5.00 13.47
N TYR A 22 1.92 -6.24 12.95
CA TYR A 22 3.13 -7.03 12.84
C TYR A 22 4.21 -6.38 11.97
N ASN A 23 3.83 -5.73 10.87
CA ASN A 23 4.79 -5.00 10.03
C ASN A 23 5.39 -3.79 10.78
N ASN A 24 4.59 -3.08 11.56
CA ASN A 24 5.08 -1.98 12.40
C ASN A 24 6.01 -2.48 13.51
N ASP A 25 5.62 -3.54 14.21
CA ASP A 25 6.44 -4.18 15.26
C ASP A 25 7.77 -4.68 14.68
N LEU A 26 7.75 -5.23 13.46
CA LEU A 26 8.95 -5.67 12.74
C LEU A 26 9.89 -4.50 12.47
N ALA A 27 9.37 -3.36 12.00
CA ALA A 27 10.15 -2.15 11.79
C ALA A 27 10.78 -1.64 13.11
N THR A 28 10.01 -1.68 14.22
CA THR A 28 10.52 -1.34 15.55
C THR A 28 11.64 -2.27 15.99
N LEU A 29 11.49 -3.59 15.84
CA LEU A 29 12.52 -4.57 16.19
C LEU A 29 13.79 -4.40 15.34
N TYR A 30 13.66 -4.09 14.05
CA TYR A 30 14.83 -3.78 13.21
C TYR A 30 15.57 -2.53 13.67
N SER A 31 14.84 -1.47 14.04
CA SER A 31 15.43 -0.27 14.61
C SER A 31 16.11 -0.57 15.94
N GLU A 32 15.49 -1.37 16.80
CA GLU A 32 16.07 -1.80 18.07
C GLU A 32 17.35 -2.61 17.84
N LEU A 33 17.33 -3.59 16.94
CA LEU A 33 18.51 -4.37 16.58
C LEU A 33 19.64 -3.45 16.13
N LYS A 34 19.37 -2.58 15.16
CA LYS A 34 20.34 -1.63 14.60
C LYS A 34 20.98 -0.75 15.68
N ASN A 35 20.20 -0.30 16.65
CA ASN A 35 20.69 0.55 17.74
C ASN A 35 21.54 -0.21 18.79
N ASN A 36 21.48 -1.55 18.80
CA ASN A 36 22.14 -2.38 19.80
C ASN A 36 23.29 -3.25 19.24
N VAL A 37 23.66 -3.11 17.96
CA VAL A 37 24.71 -3.95 17.34
C VAL A 37 26.14 -3.51 17.65
N VAL A 38 26.35 -2.28 18.14
CA VAL A 38 27.69 -1.72 18.39
C VAL A 38 27.92 -1.57 19.88
N ILE A 39 29.00 -2.20 20.37
CA ILE A 39 29.50 -1.99 21.73
C ILE A 39 30.61 -0.94 21.69
N GLN A 40 30.48 0.10 22.51
CA GLN A 40 31.51 1.12 22.69
C GLN A 40 32.29 0.85 23.97
N LYS A 41 33.62 0.87 23.89
CA LYS A 41 34.50 0.68 25.05
C LYS A 41 35.74 1.59 24.99
N ILE A 42 36.21 2.01 26.15
CA ILE A 42 37.52 2.64 26.34
C ILE A 42 38.50 1.55 26.73
N LYS A 43 39.69 1.57 26.14
CA LYS A 43 40.81 0.71 26.54
C LYS A 43 42.03 1.58 26.82
N GLU A 44 42.49 1.58 28.06
CA GLU A 44 43.68 2.32 28.47
C GLU A 44 44.98 1.60 28.08
N LEU A 45 46.09 2.33 28.07
CA LEU A 45 47.43 1.80 27.75
C LEU A 45 47.90 0.71 28.75
N ASN A 46 47.38 0.72 29.97
CA ASN A 46 47.62 -0.30 30.99
C ASN A 46 46.80 -1.59 30.78
N GLY A 47 45.92 -1.63 29.76
CA GLY A 47 45.07 -2.77 29.42
C GLY A 47 43.68 -2.76 30.07
N THR A 48 43.37 -1.79 30.94
CA THR A 48 42.04 -1.67 31.58
C THR A 48 40.99 -1.33 30.52
N GLU A 49 39.86 -2.05 30.55
CA GLU A 49 38.72 -1.83 29.63
C GLU A 49 37.47 -1.38 30.41
N GLU A 50 36.82 -0.33 29.91
CA GLU A 50 35.53 0.15 30.39
C GLU A 50 34.52 0.12 29.24
N VAL A 51 33.39 -0.58 29.41
CA VAL A 51 32.32 -0.64 28.41
C VAL A 51 31.34 0.51 28.66
N LEU A 52 31.19 1.40 27.67
CA LEU A 52 30.34 2.59 27.75
C LEU A 52 28.89 2.34 27.33
N SER A 53 28.64 1.28 26.54
CA SER A 53 27.34 1.00 25.96
C SER A 53 26.58 -0.08 26.75
N ASN A 54 25.32 0.19 27.11
CA ASN A 54 24.39 -0.81 27.62
C ASN A 54 23.57 -1.40 26.45
N THR A 55 24.15 -2.36 25.72
CA THR A 55 23.51 -2.98 24.55
C THR A 55 22.68 -4.20 24.94
N LYS A 56 21.53 -4.36 24.27
CA LYS A 56 20.71 -5.58 24.36
C LYS A 56 21.31 -6.73 23.55
N SER A 57 20.90 -7.96 23.87
CA SER A 57 21.32 -9.17 23.15
C SER A 57 20.87 -9.15 21.68
N PHE A 58 21.83 -9.18 20.77
CA PHE A 58 21.58 -9.30 19.32
C PHE A 58 20.76 -10.55 18.99
N VAL A 59 21.13 -11.69 19.55
CA VAL A 59 20.52 -12.99 19.23
C VAL A 59 19.05 -13.02 19.65
N GLU A 60 18.71 -12.43 20.79
CA GLU A 60 17.33 -12.36 21.27
C GLU A 60 16.45 -11.51 20.34
N ILE A 61 16.93 -10.32 19.97
CA ILE A 61 16.18 -9.42 19.08
C ILE A 61 16.04 -10.05 17.69
N TYR A 62 17.12 -10.64 17.15
CA TYR A 62 17.08 -11.33 15.87
C TYR A 62 16.11 -12.52 15.87
N THR A 63 16.07 -13.30 16.95
CA THR A 63 15.13 -14.42 17.08
C THR A 63 13.68 -13.95 17.04
N LYS A 64 13.36 -12.85 17.72
CA LYS A 64 12.02 -12.22 17.66
C LYS A 64 11.67 -11.73 16.27
N ILE A 65 12.63 -11.13 15.55
CA ILE A 65 12.45 -10.71 14.15
C ILE A 65 12.08 -11.92 13.27
N VAL A 66 12.83 -13.02 13.38
CA VAL A 66 12.58 -14.24 12.59
C VAL A 66 11.20 -14.83 12.91
N GLU A 67 10.83 -14.91 14.19
CA GLU A 67 9.51 -15.37 14.61
C GLU A 67 8.39 -14.50 14.03
N LEU A 68 8.55 -13.17 14.10
CA LEU A 68 7.57 -12.23 13.58
C LEU A 68 7.42 -12.30 12.06
N ILE A 69 8.53 -12.46 11.32
CA ILE A 69 8.50 -12.69 9.86
C ILE A 69 7.70 -13.96 9.53
N ASN A 70 7.89 -15.04 10.28
CA ASN A 70 7.13 -16.27 10.06
C ASN A 70 5.63 -16.06 10.31
N ASN A 71 5.26 -15.28 11.33
CA ASN A 71 3.87 -14.96 11.62
C ASN A 71 3.25 -14.07 10.52
N ILE A 72 3.98 -13.06 10.03
CA ILE A 72 3.57 -12.23 8.88
C ILE A 72 3.33 -13.09 7.65
N ASN A 73 4.26 -14.00 7.33
CA ASN A 73 4.14 -14.86 6.15
C ASN A 73 2.91 -15.76 6.21
N LYS A 74 2.66 -16.41 7.36
CA LYS A 74 1.48 -17.25 7.58
C LYS A 74 0.19 -16.45 7.39
N LEU A 75 0.07 -15.32 8.09
CA LEU A 75 -1.12 -14.48 8.04
C LEU A 75 -1.37 -13.90 6.63
N SER A 76 -0.29 -13.49 5.94
CA SER A 76 -0.38 -13.00 4.56
C SER A 76 -0.85 -14.08 3.60
N SER A 77 -0.41 -15.33 3.79
CA SER A 77 -0.85 -16.47 2.97
C SER A 77 -2.35 -16.72 3.13
N GLU A 78 -2.86 -16.73 4.36
CA GLU A 78 -4.29 -16.92 4.63
C GLU A 78 -5.15 -15.76 4.09
N ILE A 79 -4.70 -14.52 4.25
CA ILE A 79 -5.36 -13.34 3.63
C ILE A 79 -5.41 -13.48 2.11
N ASN A 80 -4.31 -13.91 1.48
CA ASN A 80 -4.25 -14.07 0.03
C ASN A 80 -5.18 -15.19 -0.44
N LYS A 81 -5.24 -16.31 0.28
CA LYS A 81 -6.17 -17.40 -0.02
C LYS A 81 -7.62 -16.89 0.07
N ALA A 82 -7.99 -16.23 1.16
CA ALA A 82 -9.30 -15.63 1.33
C ALA A 82 -9.66 -14.65 0.20
N ASN A 83 -8.70 -13.81 -0.23
CA ASN A 83 -8.95 -12.87 -1.34
C ASN A 83 -9.28 -13.58 -2.66
N ASN A 84 -8.69 -14.75 -2.91
CA ASN A 84 -8.92 -15.52 -4.13
C ASN A 84 -10.21 -16.35 -4.10
N GLU A 85 -10.73 -16.66 -2.91
CA GLU A 85 -11.91 -17.52 -2.73
C GLU A 85 -13.20 -16.74 -2.49
N ILE A 86 -13.11 -15.60 -1.80
CA ILE A 86 -14.29 -14.85 -1.35
C ILE A 86 -14.75 -13.89 -2.45
N GLU A 87 -16.03 -14.02 -2.84
CA GLU A 87 -16.69 -13.08 -3.74
C GLU A 87 -17.17 -11.83 -2.99
N CYS A 88 -16.90 -10.66 -3.56
CA CYS A 88 -17.42 -9.37 -3.06
C CYS A 88 -18.57 -8.84 -3.92
N MET A 89 -18.69 -9.33 -5.15
CA MET A 89 -19.80 -9.11 -6.09
C MET A 89 -20.03 -10.41 -6.86
N PRO A 90 -21.20 -10.61 -7.49
CA PRO A 90 -21.50 -11.86 -8.19
C PRO A 90 -20.41 -12.22 -9.22
N GLY A 91 -19.73 -13.36 -9.01
CA GLY A 91 -18.66 -13.85 -9.87
C GLY A 91 -17.34 -13.07 -9.79
N VAL A 92 -17.18 -12.16 -8.81
CA VAL A 92 -15.99 -11.32 -8.66
C VAL A 92 -15.40 -11.52 -7.27
N THR A 93 -14.25 -12.20 -7.22
CA THR A 93 -13.46 -12.39 -6.01
C THR A 93 -12.88 -11.06 -5.51
N ILE A 94 -12.56 -10.97 -4.22
CA ILE A 94 -11.88 -9.80 -3.64
C ILE A 94 -10.57 -9.51 -4.41
N GLN A 95 -9.81 -10.53 -4.79
CA GLN A 95 -8.57 -10.37 -5.55
C GLN A 95 -8.80 -9.74 -6.93
N ASN A 96 -9.84 -10.19 -7.64
CA ASN A 96 -10.20 -9.61 -8.94
C ASN A 96 -10.69 -8.17 -8.78
N ALA A 97 -11.51 -7.91 -7.76
CA ALA A 97 -11.97 -6.56 -7.43
C ALA A 97 -10.84 -5.59 -7.10
N LEU A 98 -9.85 -6.01 -6.31
CA LEU A 98 -8.64 -5.21 -6.00
C LEU A 98 -7.84 -4.89 -7.27
N SER A 99 -7.75 -5.86 -8.19
CA SER A 99 -7.04 -5.69 -9.46
C SER A 99 -7.76 -4.69 -10.37
N SER A 100 -9.09 -4.81 -10.51
CA SER A 100 -9.94 -3.84 -11.21
C SER A 100 -9.84 -2.44 -10.60
N LEU A 101 -9.89 -2.34 -9.28
CA LEU A 101 -9.78 -1.07 -8.55
C LEU A 101 -8.44 -0.36 -8.85
N LYS A 102 -7.33 -1.10 -8.88
CA LYS A 102 -6.01 -0.56 -9.24
C LYS A 102 -5.99 0.00 -10.67
N SER A 103 -6.57 -0.73 -11.62
CA SER A 103 -6.66 -0.30 -13.01
C SER A 103 -7.54 0.94 -13.18
N LEU A 104 -8.71 0.96 -12.55
CA LEU A 104 -9.65 2.09 -12.58
C LEU A 104 -9.04 3.35 -11.95
N ARG A 105 -8.35 3.22 -10.80
CA ARG A 105 -7.65 4.35 -10.15
C ARG A 105 -6.55 4.92 -11.04
N THR A 106 -5.77 4.05 -11.68
CA THR A 106 -4.74 4.47 -12.65
C THR A 106 -5.38 5.21 -13.84
N LEU A 107 -6.44 4.65 -14.43
CA LEU A 107 -7.15 5.27 -15.54
C LEU A 107 -7.71 6.64 -15.14
N ARG A 108 -8.43 6.73 -14.01
CA ARG A 108 -8.97 7.99 -13.48
C ARG A 108 -7.86 9.02 -13.30
N SER A 109 -6.75 8.65 -12.68
CA SER A 109 -5.62 9.55 -12.45
C SER A 109 -5.07 10.10 -13.77
N ASN A 110 -4.90 9.25 -14.77
CA ASN A 110 -4.39 9.65 -16.08
C ASN A 110 -5.38 10.56 -16.82
N LEU A 111 -6.67 10.23 -16.82
CA LEU A 111 -7.71 11.06 -17.43
C LEU A 111 -7.84 12.42 -16.73
N SER A 112 -7.75 12.45 -15.40
CA SER A 112 -7.72 13.72 -14.64
C SER A 112 -6.52 14.57 -15.00
N ALA A 113 -5.35 13.97 -15.23
CA ALA A 113 -4.18 14.71 -15.70
C ALA A 113 -4.42 15.29 -17.12
N ILE A 114 -4.96 14.50 -18.04
CA ILE A 114 -5.30 14.95 -19.41
C ILE A 114 -6.35 16.07 -19.37
N TYR A 115 -7.34 15.99 -18.47
CA TYR A 115 -8.39 17.00 -18.31
C TYR A 115 -7.83 18.39 -17.96
N THR A 116 -6.63 18.47 -17.36
CA THR A 116 -5.97 19.76 -17.07
C THR A 116 -5.45 20.47 -18.32
N CYS A 117 -5.32 19.80 -19.46
CA CYS A 117 -4.91 20.41 -20.72
C CYS A 117 -5.93 21.47 -21.17
N ASN A 118 -5.42 22.56 -21.77
CA ASN A 118 -6.23 23.66 -22.28
C ASN A 118 -5.79 24.03 -23.69
N SER A 119 -6.74 24.49 -24.48
CA SER A 119 -6.47 25.16 -25.76
C SER A 119 -5.80 26.51 -25.52
N PHE A 120 -4.98 26.98 -26.46
CA PHE A 120 -4.46 28.33 -26.46
C PHE A 120 -4.42 28.94 -27.85
N LYS A 121 -4.41 30.27 -27.88
CA LYS A 121 -4.23 31.07 -29.09
C LYS A 121 -3.22 32.16 -28.81
N GLN A 122 -2.11 32.17 -29.55
CA GLN A 122 -1.03 33.13 -29.40
C GLN A 122 -0.70 33.78 -30.73
N ARG A 123 -0.60 35.13 -30.75
CA ARG A 123 -0.05 35.84 -31.91
C ARG A 123 1.47 35.67 -31.94
N LYS A 124 2.01 35.34 -33.11
CA LYS A 124 3.44 35.26 -33.40
C LYS A 124 3.75 36.17 -34.58
N SER A 125 4.99 36.62 -34.65
CA SER A 125 5.53 37.31 -35.81
C SER A 125 6.78 36.56 -36.27
N ASP A 126 6.94 36.40 -37.58
CA ASP A 126 8.18 35.85 -38.13
C ASP A 126 9.27 36.93 -38.25
N VAL A 127 10.47 36.49 -38.63
CA VAL A 127 11.65 37.35 -38.83
C VAL A 127 11.46 38.32 -40.00
N ASN A 128 10.51 38.04 -40.89
CA ASN A 128 10.19 38.82 -42.08
C ASN A 128 9.03 39.83 -41.84
N GLY A 129 8.55 39.96 -40.60
CA GLY A 129 7.51 40.92 -40.21
C GLY A 129 6.07 40.45 -40.43
N SER A 130 5.84 39.22 -40.92
CA SER A 130 4.49 38.67 -41.05
C SER A 130 3.94 38.23 -39.70
N SER A 131 2.72 38.62 -39.37
CA SER A 131 2.02 38.18 -38.15
C SER A 131 1.07 37.02 -38.44
N TYR A 132 1.08 35.99 -37.61
CA TYR A 132 0.14 34.87 -37.66
C TYR A 132 -0.32 34.46 -36.25
N TYR A 133 -1.37 33.64 -36.15
CA TYR A 133 -1.78 33.02 -34.89
C TYR A 133 -1.32 31.57 -34.84
N LEU A 134 -0.62 31.19 -33.78
CA LEU A 134 -0.45 29.80 -33.38
C LEU A 134 -1.63 29.43 -32.50
N ILE A 135 -2.45 28.48 -32.95
CA ILE A 135 -3.63 27.98 -32.24
C ILE A 135 -3.39 26.52 -31.90
N GLN A 136 -3.62 26.14 -30.66
CA GLN A 136 -3.68 24.76 -30.21
C GLN A 136 -5.04 24.51 -29.60
N GLU A 137 -5.73 23.50 -30.09
CA GLU A 137 -7.06 23.09 -29.62
C GLU A 137 -7.01 21.71 -28.99
N LEU A 138 -7.97 21.40 -28.14
CA LEU A 138 -8.12 20.05 -27.60
C LEU A 138 -8.74 19.15 -28.67
N ASN A 139 -8.16 17.97 -28.87
CA ASN A 139 -8.74 16.96 -29.77
C ASN A 139 -9.74 16.04 -29.03
N PHE A 140 -10.40 16.57 -28.00
CA PHE A 140 -11.39 15.86 -27.21
C PHE A 140 -12.39 16.85 -26.61
N ASP A 141 -13.59 16.36 -26.34
CA ASP A 141 -14.62 17.10 -25.61
C ASP A 141 -14.31 17.02 -24.09
N LYS A 142 -14.10 18.21 -23.51
CA LYS A 142 -13.75 18.34 -22.09
C LYS A 142 -14.92 17.96 -21.17
N GLU A 143 -16.16 18.27 -21.54
CA GLU A 143 -17.34 17.85 -20.78
C GLU A 143 -17.54 16.33 -20.83
N TRP A 144 -17.31 15.73 -22.00
CA TRP A 144 -17.35 14.28 -22.14
C TRP A 144 -16.30 13.62 -21.23
N LEU A 145 -15.05 14.11 -21.26
CA LEU A 145 -13.98 13.57 -20.42
C LEU A 145 -14.29 13.71 -18.93
N GLN A 146 -14.87 14.83 -18.50
CA GLN A 146 -15.31 15.02 -17.12
C GLN A 146 -16.39 14.00 -16.71
N LYS A 147 -17.38 13.74 -17.58
CA LYS A 147 -18.43 12.73 -17.33
C LYS A 147 -17.81 11.34 -17.19
N GLU A 148 -16.84 11.00 -18.03
CA GLU A 148 -16.15 9.71 -17.96
C GLU A 148 -15.33 9.55 -16.67
N ILE A 149 -14.62 10.61 -16.22
CA ILE A 149 -13.92 10.61 -14.93
C ILE A 149 -14.90 10.38 -13.77
N ASN A 150 -16.08 10.99 -13.81
CA ASN A 150 -17.10 10.81 -12.77
C ASN A 150 -17.66 9.38 -12.79
N ARG A 151 -17.97 8.83 -13.97
CA ARG A 151 -18.43 7.44 -14.14
C ARG A 151 -17.41 6.44 -13.55
N ILE A 152 -16.12 6.63 -13.86
CA ILE A 152 -15.05 5.78 -13.31
C ILE A 152 -14.97 5.93 -11.78
N SER A 153 -15.21 7.12 -11.24
CA SER A 153 -15.20 7.35 -9.79
C SER A 153 -16.35 6.63 -9.08
N GLU A 154 -17.56 6.67 -9.64
CA GLU A 154 -18.69 5.90 -9.12
C GLU A 154 -18.43 4.39 -9.16
N GLU A 155 -17.76 3.92 -10.21
CA GLU A 155 -17.37 2.51 -10.34
C GLU A 155 -16.34 2.12 -9.26
N ILE A 156 -15.33 2.98 -9.02
CA ILE A 156 -14.35 2.82 -7.92
C ILE A 156 -15.07 2.70 -6.58
N ASP A 157 -16.00 3.61 -6.27
CA ASP A 157 -16.73 3.63 -5.00
C ASP A 157 -17.54 2.34 -4.79
N LYS A 158 -18.14 1.82 -5.86
CA LYS A 158 -18.86 0.54 -5.84
C LYS A 158 -17.94 -0.63 -5.48
N TYR A 159 -16.76 -0.72 -6.11
CA TYR A 159 -15.77 -1.76 -5.78
C TYR A 159 -15.28 -1.62 -4.34
N GLU A 160 -15.01 -0.40 -3.86
CA GLU A 160 -14.54 -0.15 -2.49
C GLU A 160 -15.58 -0.57 -1.45
N ALA A 161 -16.85 -0.20 -1.64
CA ALA A 161 -17.94 -0.60 -0.75
C ALA A 161 -18.12 -2.12 -0.72
N ALA A 162 -18.07 -2.78 -1.87
CA ALA A 162 -18.19 -4.24 -1.97
C ALA A 162 -17.04 -4.96 -1.25
N ILE A 163 -15.80 -4.52 -1.48
CA ILE A 163 -14.62 -5.08 -0.82
C ILE A 163 -14.70 -4.86 0.70
N LEU A 164 -15.06 -3.66 1.14
CA LEU A 164 -15.17 -3.35 2.57
C LEU A 164 -16.20 -4.23 3.26
N LYS A 165 -17.38 -4.38 2.64
CA LYS A 165 -18.42 -5.28 3.15
C LYS A 165 -17.91 -6.71 3.25
N ALA A 166 -17.33 -7.25 2.17
CA ALA A 166 -16.80 -8.60 2.13
C ALA A 166 -15.70 -8.82 3.18
N ASN A 167 -14.78 -7.85 3.37
CA ASN A 167 -13.73 -7.93 4.39
C ASN A 167 -14.27 -7.99 5.82
N ASN A 168 -15.39 -7.31 6.11
CA ASN A 168 -15.99 -7.30 7.45
C ASN A 168 -16.81 -8.56 7.73
N GLU A 169 -17.43 -9.15 6.70
CA GLU A 169 -18.28 -10.34 6.82
C GLU A 169 -17.46 -11.65 6.75
N ALA A 170 -16.37 -11.66 6.00
CA ALA A 170 -15.47 -12.80 5.83
C ALA A 170 -14.77 -13.19 7.13
N GLN A 171 -14.83 -14.48 7.49
CA GLN A 171 -14.05 -15.07 8.58
C GLN A 171 -12.86 -15.84 8.00
N ILE A 172 -11.69 -15.68 8.62
CA ILE A 172 -10.50 -16.47 8.30
C ILE A 172 -9.96 -17.16 9.56
N GLU A 173 -9.34 -18.32 9.38
CA GLU A 173 -8.75 -19.13 10.46
C GLU A 173 -7.23 -19.18 10.26
N PHE A 174 -6.47 -18.86 11.32
CA PHE A 174 -5.02 -19.02 11.36
C PHE A 174 -4.49 -19.32 12.78
#